data_AF-A0A835ACK1-F1
#
_entry.id   AF-A0A835ACK1-F1
#
_cell.length_a   1.000
_cell.length_b   1.000
_cell.length_c   1.000
_cell.angle_alpha   90.00
_cell.angle_beta   90.00
_cell.angle_gamma   90.00
#
_symmetry.space_group_name_H-M   'P 1'
#
loop_
_entity.id
_entity.type
_entity.pdbx_description
1 polymer ?
#
loop_
_entity_poly.entity_id
_entity_poly.type
_entity_poly.pdbx_seq_one_letter_code
_entity_poly.pdbx_strand_id
1 'polypeptide(L)'
;MDIGGVGKTKAKKTVCVTGAGGFIASWLVQLLLSRGDYVVHGTVRDPSDPKNAHLMALDGAGERLRLFKADLLDYASVAAAVAGCQGVFHVASPVPAVNPINPDVLTPSQKIHAILVQGNLTSATYVQVEILAPAVAGTKNVLRVNYAADARRVVVV
;
A
#
# COMPACT_ATOMS: atom_id res chain seq x y z
N MET A 1 25.04 -47.14 3.44
CA MET A 1 25.19 -45.85 4.12
C MET A 1 25.60 -44.86 3.05
N ASP A 2 24.71 -43.97 2.67
CA ASP A 2 25.04 -42.81 1.86
C ASP A 2 24.33 -41.60 2.45
N ILE A 3 25.09 -40.54 2.67
CA ILE A 3 24.78 -39.42 3.54
C ILE A 3 24.16 -38.28 2.73
N GLY A 4 22.86 -38.06 2.97
CA GLY A 4 22.17 -36.77 2.91
C GLY A 4 22.55 -35.81 1.80
N GLY A 5 21.78 -35.82 0.70
CA GLY A 5 21.68 -34.66 -0.17
C GLY A 5 21.03 -33.51 0.57
N VAL A 6 21.84 -32.54 1.04
CA VAL A 6 21.35 -31.27 1.57
C VAL A 6 20.66 -30.52 0.44
N GLY A 7 19.32 -30.57 0.42
CA GLY A 7 18.52 -29.81 -0.53
C GLY A 7 18.87 -28.32 -0.43
N LYS A 8 19.25 -27.71 -1.56
CA LYS A 8 19.51 -26.26 -1.62
C LYS A 8 18.28 -25.53 -1.09
N THR A 9 18.42 -24.83 0.04
CA THR A 9 17.38 -23.94 0.55
C THR A 9 17.16 -22.83 -0.48
N LYS A 10 15.97 -22.78 -1.07
CA LYS A 10 15.60 -21.73 -2.01
C LYS A 10 15.57 -20.41 -1.23
N ALA A 11 16.31 -19.40 -1.67
CA ALA A 11 16.30 -18.08 -1.02
C ALA A 11 14.85 -17.55 -0.94
N LYS A 12 14.44 -17.12 0.26
CA LYS A 12 13.10 -16.55 0.48
C LYS A 12 12.93 -15.30 -0.38
N LYS A 13 11.73 -15.11 -0.94
CA LYS A 13 11.40 -13.96 -1.78
C LYS A 13 10.92 -12.82 -0.91
N THR A 14 11.60 -11.68 -0.96
CA THR A 14 11.14 -10.48 -0.25
C THR A 14 10.17 -9.71 -1.12
N VAL A 15 8.99 -9.35 -0.61
CA VAL A 15 7.99 -8.54 -1.32
C VAL A 15 7.47 -7.43 -0.44
N CYS A 16 7.13 -6.29 -1.02
CA CYS A 16 6.44 -5.22 -0.29
C CYS A 16 4.94 -5.28 -0.54
N VAL A 17 4.13 -5.07 0.49
CA VAL A 17 2.68 -4.91 0.40
C VAL A 17 2.33 -3.52 0.94
N THR A 18 1.87 -2.62 0.08
CA THR A 18 1.49 -1.28 0.54
C THR A 18 0.14 -1.30 1.24
N GLY A 19 0.00 -0.65 2.39
CA GLY A 19 -1.26 -0.58 3.14
C GLY A 19 -1.62 -1.90 3.81
N ALA A 20 -0.62 -2.62 4.33
CA ALA A 20 -0.73 -3.98 4.88
C ALA A 20 -1.85 -4.16 5.91
N GLY A 21 -2.18 -3.14 6.70
CA GLY A 21 -3.28 -3.19 7.68
C GLY A 21 -4.68 -2.95 7.12
N GLY A 22 -4.81 -2.74 5.80
CA GLY A 22 -6.10 -2.60 5.13
C GLY A 22 -6.79 -3.95 4.92
N PHE A 23 -8.10 -3.92 4.71
CA PHE A 23 -8.93 -5.13 4.62
C PHE A 23 -8.40 -6.16 3.61
N ILE A 24 -8.21 -5.79 2.34
CA ILE A 24 -7.69 -6.72 1.32
C ILE A 24 -6.21 -7.06 1.56
N ALA A 25 -5.42 -6.07 2.00
CA ALA A 25 -3.99 -6.23 2.15
C ALA A 25 -3.61 -7.19 3.28
N SER A 26 -4.36 -7.22 4.39
CA SER A 26 -4.07 -8.11 5.52
C SER A 26 -4.25 -9.59 5.14
N TRP A 27 -5.28 -9.91 4.34
CA TRP A 27 -5.46 -11.24 3.76
C TRP A 27 -4.35 -11.60 2.77
N LEU A 28 -3.89 -10.65 1.96
CA LEU A 28 -2.75 -10.87 1.07
C LEU A 28 -1.46 -11.15 1.87
N VAL A 29 -1.21 -10.41 2.96
CA VAL A 29 -0.09 -10.66 3.86
C VAL A 29 -0.19 -12.07 4.46
N GLN A 30 -1.35 -12.46 4.97
CA GLN A 30 -1.60 -13.81 5.48
C GLN A 30 -1.32 -14.89 4.42
N LEU A 31 -1.79 -14.70 3.19
CA LEU A 31 -1.54 -15.62 2.08
C LEU A 31 -0.04 -15.72 1.74
N LEU A 32 0.68 -14.60 1.69
CA LEU A 32 2.11 -14.60 1.40
C LEU A 32 2.90 -15.30 2.52
N LEU A 33 2.54 -15.06 3.77
CA LEU A 33 3.14 -15.73 4.92
C LEU A 33 2.83 -17.24 4.92
N SER A 34 1.61 -17.66 4.63
CA SER A 34 1.24 -19.09 4.64
C SER A 34 1.97 -19.92 3.59
N ARG A 35 2.42 -19.31 2.49
CA ARG A 35 3.24 -19.99 1.47
C ARG A 35 4.63 -20.37 1.95
N GLY A 36 5.12 -19.80 3.04
CA GLY A 36 6.43 -20.14 3.64
C GLY A 36 7.66 -19.59 2.92
N ASP A 37 7.57 -19.31 1.61
CA ASP A 37 8.68 -18.87 0.76
C ASP A 37 8.83 -17.34 0.65
N TYR A 38 7.98 -16.56 1.32
CA TYR A 38 8.03 -15.10 1.32
C TYR A 38 8.48 -14.48 2.65
N VAL A 39 9.23 -13.38 2.54
CA VAL A 39 9.40 -12.33 3.55
C VAL A 39 8.61 -11.11 3.09
N VAL A 40 7.82 -10.52 3.97
CA VAL A 40 6.88 -9.45 3.65
C VAL A 40 7.31 -8.16 4.33
N HIS A 41 7.50 -7.11 3.54
CA HIS A 41 7.59 -5.73 4.00
C HIS A 41 6.19 -5.10 3.90
N GLY A 42 5.46 -5.01 5.01
CA GLY A 42 4.13 -4.42 5.05
C GLY A 42 4.20 -2.92 5.36
N THR A 43 3.63 -2.06 4.52
CA THR A 43 3.57 -0.62 4.84
C THR A 43 2.31 -0.26 5.62
N VAL A 44 2.47 0.55 6.65
CA VAL A 44 1.39 1.13 7.45
C VAL A 44 1.73 2.58 7.78
N ARG A 45 0.72 3.43 8.03
CA ARG A 45 0.96 4.85 8.36
C ARG A 45 1.64 5.02 9.73
N ASP A 46 1.32 4.13 10.67
CA ASP A 46 1.93 4.08 12.00
C ASP A 46 2.01 2.62 12.46
N PRO A 47 3.22 2.02 12.55
CA PRO A 47 3.40 0.65 13.02
C PRO A 47 2.97 0.41 14.47
N SER A 48 2.90 1.46 15.29
CA SER A 48 2.51 1.36 16.70
C SER A 48 1.00 1.39 16.92
N ASP A 49 0.23 1.71 15.88
CA ASP A 49 -1.24 1.77 15.95
C ASP A 49 -1.81 0.38 16.27
N PRO A 50 -2.58 0.22 17.39
CA PRO A 50 -3.15 -1.05 17.80
C PRO A 50 -4.00 -1.73 16.73
N LYS A 51 -4.55 -0.98 15.77
CA LYS A 51 -5.30 -1.57 14.66
C LYS A 51 -4.47 -2.55 13.85
N ASN A 52 -3.13 -2.43 13.85
CA ASN A 52 -2.22 -3.32 13.11
C ASN A 52 -1.84 -4.59 13.90
N ALA A 53 -2.28 -4.74 15.16
CA ALA A 53 -1.92 -5.88 16.01
C ALA A 53 -2.29 -7.23 15.36
N HIS A 54 -3.39 -7.26 14.60
CA HIS A 54 -3.83 -8.44 13.85
C HIS A 54 -2.77 -8.97 12.86
N LEU A 55 -1.92 -8.10 12.31
CA LEU A 55 -0.86 -8.52 11.38
C LEU A 55 0.24 -9.32 12.07
N MET A 56 0.60 -8.93 13.30
CA MET A 56 1.63 -9.62 14.08
C MET A 56 1.11 -10.92 14.69
N ALA A 57 -0.22 -11.09 14.78
CA ALA A 57 -0.86 -12.33 15.20
C ALA A 57 -0.94 -13.40 14.09
N LEU A 58 -0.54 -13.07 12.85
CA LEU A 58 -0.53 -14.04 11.74
C LEU A 58 0.59 -15.07 11.90
N ASP A 59 0.32 -16.31 11.50
CA ASP A 59 1.31 -17.39 11.52
C ASP A 59 2.56 -17.05 10.69
N GLY A 60 3.72 -17.11 11.34
CA GLY A 60 5.01 -16.79 10.74
C GLY A 60 5.32 -15.30 10.61
N ALA A 61 4.43 -14.39 11.06
CA ALA A 61 4.67 -12.95 11.03
C ALA A 61 5.92 -12.54 11.83
N GLY A 62 6.11 -13.09 13.03
CA GLY A 62 7.27 -12.75 13.88
C GLY A 62 8.63 -12.99 13.21
N GLU A 63 8.71 -13.91 12.25
CA GLU A 63 9.94 -14.21 11.52
C GLU A 63 10.03 -13.52 10.17
N ARG A 64 8.88 -13.28 9.52
CA ARG A 64 8.82 -12.98 8.08
C ARG A 64 8.00 -11.75 7.73
N LEU A 65 7.35 -11.08 8.68
CA LEU A 65 6.69 -9.80 8.48
C LEU A 65 7.50 -8.68 9.14
N ARG A 66 7.77 -7.63 8.37
CA ARG A 66 8.35 -6.37 8.87
C ARG A 66 7.41 -5.24 8.52
N LEU A 67 6.98 -4.47 9.51
CA LEU A 67 6.14 -3.30 9.30
C LEU A 67 7.01 -2.06 9.09
N PHE A 68 6.73 -1.33 8.03
CA PHE A 68 7.38 -0.08 7.69
C PHE A 68 6.39 1.07 7.83
N LYS A 69 6.81 2.12 8.52
CA LYS A 69 6.10 3.40 8.51
C LYS A 69 6.24 4.00 7.10
N ALA A 70 5.14 4.14 6.37
CA ALA A 70 5.16 4.78 5.07
C ALA A 70 3.88 5.57 4.75
N ASP A 71 4.08 6.69 4.08
CA ASP A 71 3.06 7.46 3.38
C ASP A 71 3.32 7.36 1.88
N LEU A 72 2.31 7.01 1.09
CA LEU A 72 2.45 6.89 -0.37
C LEU A 72 2.84 8.21 -1.05
N LEU A 73 2.53 9.35 -0.42
CA LEU A 73 2.91 10.66 -0.92
C LEU A 73 4.36 11.04 -0.55
N ASP A 74 4.97 10.34 0.40
CA ASP A 74 6.38 10.48 0.75
C ASP A 74 7.22 9.38 0.08
N TYR A 75 7.91 9.77 -1.00
CA TYR A 75 8.79 8.90 -1.76
C TYR A 75 9.84 8.19 -0.89
N ALA A 76 10.46 8.87 0.06
CA ALA A 76 11.55 8.30 0.87
C ALA A 76 11.02 7.19 1.77
N SER A 77 9.82 7.37 2.34
CA SER A 77 9.18 6.35 3.16
C SER A 77 8.79 5.10 2.36
N VAL A 78 8.31 5.27 1.11
CA VAL A 78 8.02 4.15 0.20
C VAL A 78 9.30 3.46 -0.24
N ALA A 79 10.35 4.22 -0.55
CA ALA A 79 11.66 3.69 -0.93
C ALA A 79 12.28 2.82 0.17
N ALA A 80 12.21 3.27 1.42
CA ALA A 80 12.69 2.51 2.57
C ALA A 80 11.96 1.16 2.72
N ALA A 81 10.64 1.12 2.46
CA ALA A 81 9.87 -0.12 2.52
C ALA A 81 10.16 -1.08 1.37
N VAL A 82 10.40 -0.56 0.16
CA VAL A 82 10.64 -1.38 -1.05
C VAL A 82 12.09 -1.86 -1.13
N ALA A 83 13.04 -1.21 -0.44
CA ALA A 83 14.44 -1.60 -0.46
C ALA A 83 14.63 -3.10 -0.16
N GLY A 84 15.31 -3.81 -1.06
CA GLY A 84 15.55 -5.25 -0.98
C GLY A 84 14.37 -6.16 -1.36
N CYS A 85 13.24 -5.59 -1.79
CA CYS A 85 12.10 -6.35 -2.30
C CYS A 85 12.30 -6.74 -3.77
N GLN A 86 11.91 -7.96 -4.11
CA GLN A 86 11.92 -8.50 -5.48
C GLN A 86 10.66 -8.12 -6.26
N GLY A 87 9.61 -7.68 -5.55
CA GLY A 87 8.37 -7.20 -6.13
C GLY A 87 7.49 -6.49 -5.12
N VAL A 88 6.47 -5.80 -5.63
CA VAL A 88 5.56 -4.99 -4.82
C VAL A 88 4.11 -5.28 -5.20
N PHE A 89 3.29 -5.53 -4.18
CA PHE A 89 1.84 -5.54 -4.26
C PHE A 89 1.32 -4.18 -3.79
N HIS A 90 0.92 -3.35 -4.75
CA HIS A 90 0.35 -2.05 -4.49
C HIS A 90 -1.15 -2.17 -4.27
N VAL A 91 -1.58 -2.16 -3.01
CA VAL A 91 -3.00 -2.25 -2.58
C VAL A 91 -3.49 -0.93 -1.98
N ALA A 92 -2.58 -0.07 -1.53
CA ALA A 92 -2.94 1.14 -0.81
C ALA A 92 -3.37 2.23 -1.78
N SER A 93 -4.46 2.91 -1.44
CA SER A 93 -4.86 4.17 -2.05
C SER A 93 -4.84 5.28 -1.00
N PRO A 94 -4.15 6.40 -1.23
CA PRO A 94 -4.19 7.56 -0.35
C PRO A 94 -5.55 8.26 -0.54
N VAL A 95 -6.51 7.91 0.32
CA VAL A 95 -7.80 8.59 0.42
C VAL A 95 -7.67 9.77 1.39
N PRO A 96 -8.13 10.97 1.03
CA PRO A 96 -8.20 12.11 1.95
C PRO A 96 -8.94 11.75 3.24
N ALA A 97 -8.55 12.35 4.37
CA ALA A 97 -9.22 12.14 5.65
C ALA A 97 -10.60 12.82 5.74
N VAL A 98 -10.97 13.60 4.71
CA VAL A 98 -12.29 14.21 4.59
C VAL A 98 -13.27 13.10 4.25
N ASN A 99 -14.39 13.02 4.98
CA ASN A 99 -15.50 12.20 4.53
C ASN A 99 -15.89 12.69 3.13
N PRO A 100 -15.79 11.86 2.09
CA PRO A 100 -16.26 12.26 0.78
C PRO A 100 -17.74 12.59 0.94
N ILE A 101 -18.08 13.87 0.75
CA ILE A 101 -19.47 14.28 0.78
C ILE A 101 -20.13 13.57 -0.38
N ASN A 102 -21.17 12.79 -0.11
CA ASN A 102 -21.94 12.18 -1.18
C ASN A 102 -22.42 13.32 -2.10
N PRO A 103 -22.03 13.34 -3.39
CA PRO A 103 -22.39 14.43 -4.29
C PRO A 103 -23.91 14.59 -4.46
N ASP A 104 -24.68 13.53 -4.18
CA ASP A 104 -26.14 13.51 -4.26
C ASP A 104 -26.83 14.23 -3.10
N VAL A 105 -26.15 14.44 -1.96
CA VAL A 105 -26.71 15.14 -0.78
C VAL A 105 -26.34 16.63 -0.72
N LEU A 106 -25.57 17.14 -1.68
CA LEU A 106 -25.22 18.57 -1.75
C LEU A 106 -26.41 19.41 -2.26
N THR A 107 -26.75 20.47 -1.53
CA THR A 107 -27.74 21.45 -2.01
C THR A 107 -27.21 22.24 -3.21
N PRO A 108 -28.07 22.81 -4.07
CA PRO A 108 -27.63 23.66 -5.18
C PRO A 108 -26.74 24.83 -4.76
N SER A 109 -26.99 25.45 -3.60
CA SER A 109 -26.17 26.55 -3.07
C SER A 109 -24.77 26.10 -2.61
N GLN A 110 -24.67 24.92 -2.00
CA GLN A 110 -23.38 24.31 -1.63
C GLN A 110 -22.57 23.90 -2.86
N LYS A 111 -23.24 23.50 -3.94
CA LYS A 111 -22.60 23.28 -5.25
C LYS A 111 -22.04 24.59 -5.83
N ILE A 112 -22.74 25.72 -5.64
CA ILE A 112 -22.31 27.05 -6.12
C ILE A 112 -21.13 27.61 -5.29
N HIS A 113 -21.10 27.40 -3.97
CA HIS A 113 -19.97 27.86 -3.15
C HIS A 113 -18.66 27.12 -3.50
N ALA A 114 -18.73 25.84 -3.90
CA ALA A 114 -17.59 25.10 -4.44
C ALA A 114 -17.13 25.63 -5.82
N ILE A 115 -18.04 26.19 -6.64
CA ILE A 115 -17.74 26.77 -7.96
C ILE A 115 -17.00 28.11 -7.85
N LEU A 116 -17.31 28.93 -6.83
CA LEU A 116 -16.76 30.30 -6.71
C LEU A 116 -15.34 30.38 -6.12
N VAL A 117 -14.85 29.33 -5.47
CA VAL A 117 -13.49 29.32 -4.90
C VAL A 117 -12.41 28.99 -5.94
N GLN A 118 -12.75 28.29 -7.03
CA GLN A 118 -11.79 27.97 -8.09
C GLN A 118 -12.50 27.95 -9.45
N GLY A 119 -12.38 29.05 -10.20
CA GLY A 119 -12.95 29.19 -11.53
C GLY A 119 -12.55 28.02 -12.44
N ASN A 120 -13.57 27.41 -13.05
CA ASN A 120 -13.54 26.23 -13.92
C ASN A 120 -13.33 24.87 -13.23
N LEU A 121 -14.43 24.16 -12.93
CA LEU A 121 -14.73 22.80 -13.45
C LEU A 121 -16.02 22.24 -12.83
N THR A 122 -16.73 21.43 -13.61
CA THR A 122 -18.02 20.78 -13.33
C THR A 122 -18.03 19.94 -12.04
N SER A 123 -19.18 19.82 -11.35
CA SER A 123 -19.26 19.30 -9.98
C SER A 123 -18.89 17.83 -9.76
N ALA A 124 -18.69 17.03 -10.81
CA ALA A 124 -18.16 15.66 -10.70
C ALA A 124 -16.61 15.62 -10.63
N THR A 125 -15.95 16.70 -11.06
CA THR A 125 -14.49 16.77 -11.20
C THR A 125 -13.79 17.06 -9.87
N TYR A 126 -14.41 17.76 -8.92
CA TYR A 126 -13.73 18.17 -7.68
C TYR A 126 -13.40 16.99 -6.75
N VAL A 127 -14.40 16.17 -6.42
CA VAL A 127 -14.21 14.95 -5.60
C VAL A 127 -13.33 13.93 -6.34
N GLN A 128 -13.50 13.81 -7.67
CA GLN A 128 -12.61 12.99 -8.48
C GLN A 128 -11.18 13.52 -8.42
N VAL A 129 -10.91 14.83 -8.54
CA VAL A 129 -9.54 15.37 -8.46
C VAL A 129 -8.95 15.19 -7.07
N GLU A 130 -9.71 15.43 -5.99
CA GLU A 130 -9.23 15.30 -4.62
C GLU A 130 -8.87 13.85 -4.24
N ILE A 131 -9.55 12.85 -4.83
CA ILE A 131 -9.26 11.43 -4.60
C ILE A 131 -8.26 10.88 -5.64
N LEU A 132 -8.41 11.27 -6.91
CA LEU A 132 -7.61 10.75 -8.02
C LEU A 132 -6.21 11.33 -8.05
N ALA A 133 -6.02 12.62 -7.75
CA ALA A 133 -4.70 13.22 -7.74
C ALA A 133 -3.75 12.55 -6.74
N PRO A 134 -4.10 12.36 -5.45
CA PRO A 134 -3.23 11.64 -4.53
C PRO A 134 -3.10 10.16 -4.90
N ALA A 135 -4.15 9.50 -5.41
CA ALA A 135 -4.06 8.11 -5.86
C ALA A 135 -3.05 7.95 -7.00
N VAL A 136 -3.14 8.79 -8.04
CA VAL A 136 -2.20 8.81 -9.16
C VAL A 136 -0.79 9.15 -8.70
N ALA A 137 -0.64 10.12 -7.79
CA ALA A 137 0.66 10.48 -7.24
C ALA A 137 1.28 9.32 -6.44
N GLY A 138 0.49 8.66 -5.59
CA GLY A 138 0.90 7.50 -4.80
C GLY A 138 1.31 6.34 -5.69
N THR A 139 0.50 5.98 -6.70
CA THR A 139 0.85 4.93 -7.66
C THR A 139 2.12 5.28 -8.45
N LYS A 140 2.28 6.54 -8.89
CA LYS A 140 3.51 6.99 -9.56
C LYS A 140 4.74 6.86 -8.66
N ASN A 141 4.63 7.19 -7.38
CA ASN A 141 5.71 7.01 -6.41
C ASN A 141 6.10 5.53 -6.29
N VAL A 142 5.12 4.64 -6.15
CA VAL A 142 5.36 3.20 -6.11
C VAL A 142 6.07 2.74 -7.38
N LEU A 143 5.59 3.11 -8.58
CA LEU A 143 6.22 2.71 -9.83
C LEU A 143 7.67 3.23 -9.97
N ARG A 144 7.93 4.48 -9.58
CA ARG A 144 9.28 5.08 -9.62
C ARG A 144 10.24 4.39 -8.66
N VAL A 145 9.81 4.13 -7.43
CA VAL A 145 10.60 3.42 -6.43
C VAL A 145 10.92 2.01 -6.91
N ASN A 146 9.95 1.29 -7.47
CA ASN A 146 10.16 -0.04 -8.02
C ASN A 146 11.22 -0.07 -9.10
N TYR A 147 11.15 0.88 -10.03
CA TYR A 147 12.16 1.04 -11.08
C TYR A 147 13.55 1.31 -10.49
N ALA A 148 13.66 2.23 -9.52
CA ALA A 148 14.93 2.57 -8.88
C ALA A 148 15.50 1.43 -8.02
N ALA A 149 14.64 0.56 -7.47
CA ALA A 149 15.02 -0.55 -6.61
C ALA A 149 15.25 -1.89 -7.36
N ASP A 150 15.17 -1.90 -8.70
CA ASP A 150 15.21 -3.11 -9.54
C ASP A 150 14.17 -4.17 -9.14
N ALA A 151 13.02 -3.73 -8.63
CA ALA A 151 11.91 -4.60 -8.29
C ALA A 151 11.27 -5.12 -9.58
N ARG A 152 11.33 -6.44 -9.79
CA ARG A 152 11.08 -7.07 -11.10
C ARG A 152 9.61 -7.10 -11.49
N ARG A 153 8.69 -6.96 -10.53
CA ARG A 153 7.24 -6.99 -10.77
C ARG A 153 6.49 -6.11 -9.78
N VAL A 154 5.55 -5.35 -10.31
CA VAL A 154 4.54 -4.62 -9.54
C VAL A 154 3.17 -5.19 -9.89
N VAL A 155 2.41 -5.60 -8.90
CA VAL A 155 1.00 -5.98 -9.03
C VAL A 155 0.19 -4.90 -8.36
N VAL A 156 -0.68 -4.24 -9.12
CA VAL A 156 -1.66 -3.28 -8.58
C VAL A 156 -2.95 -4.05 -8.33
N VAL A 157 -3.46 -3.97 -7.10
CA VAL A 157 -4.65 -4.70 -6.62
C VAL A 157 -5.76 -3.71 -6.32
#